data_AF-A0A519CZL7-F1
#
_entry.id   AF-A0A519CZL7-F1
#
_cell.length_a   1.000
_cell.length_b   1.000
_cell.length_c   1.000
_cell.angle_alpha   90.00
_cell.angle_beta   90.00
_cell.angle_gamma   90.00
#
_symmetry.space_group_name_H-M   'P 1'
#
loop_
_entity.id
_entity.type
_entity.pdbx_description
1 polymer ?
#
loop_
_entity_poly.entity_id
_entity_poly.type
_entity_poly.pdbx_seq_one_letter_code
_entity_poly.pdbx_strand_id
1 'polypeptide(L)'
;MVENATDIVGVLLQPYTVAVSTHNLQQPSPWWHWGLALFIAMVSVLSGFNALATGYIYKSNILDMDFGQLDLGPFPENGSSSEQQQWNETNEGNQALNDTRGLMDDLKESGIIEMQIIFATIGCLCGLLVAGLLAAKMKYSFHAAGIWVGYSTISAIVLTVMSNSIMSEFYQSQEYYPANMNIIGMIAGIGQVIFCNLMFAATIFFCWMNTRQGLKQVPESGFHNNPIDFVIVTPDIEASTEAILITPEAQAKEQLKK
;
A
#
# COMPACT_ATOMS: atom_id res chain seq x y z
N MET A 1 5.84 77.33 31.24
CA MET A 1 6.44 76.23 32.01
C MET A 1 5.32 75.51 32.75
N VAL A 2 4.90 74.37 32.23
CA VAL A 2 4.85 73.03 32.85
C VAL A 2 4.09 72.17 31.82
N GLU A 3 4.66 71.01 31.53
CA GLU A 3 4.38 70.12 30.41
C GLU A 3 2.94 69.64 30.32
N ASN A 4 2.38 69.62 29.10
CA ASN A 4 1.25 68.78 28.75
C ASN A 4 1.78 67.63 27.89
N ALA A 5 2.07 66.50 28.54
CA ALA A 5 2.53 65.27 27.89
C ALA A 5 1.43 64.21 28.00
N THR A 6 0.85 63.91 26.84
CA THR A 6 0.48 62.56 26.39
C THR A 6 -0.42 61.73 27.31
N ASP A 7 -1.73 61.91 27.16
CA ASP A 7 -2.59 61.06 26.32
C ASP A 7 -2.10 59.60 26.16
N ILE A 8 -2.17 58.82 27.23
CA ILE A 8 -2.13 57.36 27.19
C ILE A 8 -3.12 56.87 28.25
N VAL A 9 -3.87 55.81 27.91
CA VAL A 9 -4.87 55.09 28.70
C VAL A 9 -6.31 55.49 28.39
N GLY A 10 -6.98 54.69 27.56
CA GLY A 10 -8.43 54.76 27.44
C GLY A 10 -9.12 53.98 26.34
N VAL A 11 -8.42 53.33 25.40
CA VAL A 11 -9.09 52.43 24.45
C VAL A 11 -9.23 51.06 25.10
N LEU A 12 -10.35 50.86 25.79
CA LEU A 12 -10.85 49.55 26.21
C LEU A 12 -10.92 48.66 24.96
N LEU A 13 -9.94 47.78 24.79
CA LEU A 13 -10.02 46.62 23.90
C LEU A 13 -11.24 45.82 24.35
N GLN A 14 -12.38 46.00 23.67
CA GLN A 14 -13.51 45.12 23.85
C GLN A 14 -13.04 43.69 23.51
N PRO A 15 -13.34 42.69 24.35
CA PRO A 15 -13.04 41.32 24.01
C PRO A 15 -13.93 40.93 22.84
N TYR A 16 -13.39 40.99 21.62
CA TYR A 16 -14.02 40.31 20.50
C TYR A 16 -13.85 38.81 20.78
N THR A 17 -14.92 38.18 21.25
CA THR A 17 -15.00 36.73 21.29
C THR A 17 -15.10 36.26 19.84
N VAL A 18 -13.99 35.79 19.28
CA VAL A 18 -14.04 34.97 18.08
C VAL A 18 -14.73 33.67 18.49
N ALA A 19 -16.05 33.63 18.32
CA ALA A 19 -16.77 32.37 18.32
C ALA A 19 -16.31 31.62 17.07
N VAL A 20 -15.23 30.83 17.20
CA VAL A 20 -14.90 29.81 16.22
C VAL A 20 -16.07 28.85 16.26
N SER A 21 -16.99 28.99 15.30
CA SER A 21 -18.09 28.06 15.12
C SER A 21 -17.50 26.67 14.92
N THR A 22 -17.57 25.85 15.97
CA THR A 22 -17.24 24.42 15.92
C THR A 22 -18.26 23.64 15.08
N HIS A 23 -19.30 24.32 14.57
CA HIS A 23 -20.33 23.74 13.71
C HIS A 23 -19.83 23.42 12.29
N ASN A 24 -18.62 23.87 11.91
CA ASN A 24 -17.96 23.53 10.65
C ASN A 24 -16.90 22.43 10.81
N LEU A 25 -17.07 21.51 11.75
CA LEU A 25 -16.36 20.23 11.68
C LEU A 25 -17.00 19.42 10.55
N GLN A 26 -16.50 19.64 9.34
CA GLN A 26 -16.81 18.80 8.17
C GLN A 26 -16.67 17.34 8.61
N GLN A 27 -17.77 16.57 8.54
CA GLN A 27 -17.68 15.16 8.88
C GLN A 27 -16.62 14.52 7.97
N PRO A 28 -15.72 13.69 8.53
CA PRO A 28 -14.66 13.07 7.76
C PRO A 28 -15.24 12.34 6.55
N SER A 29 -14.66 12.60 5.38
CA SER A 29 -15.14 12.04 4.13
C SER A 29 -15.21 10.51 4.22
N PRO A 30 -16.38 9.90 3.91
CA PRO A 30 -16.57 8.45 3.99
C PRO A 30 -15.71 7.68 2.98
N TRP A 31 -15.17 8.38 1.98
CA TRP A 31 -14.34 7.81 0.92
C TRP A 31 -13.01 7.24 1.41
N TRP A 32 -12.48 7.70 2.54
CA TRP A 32 -11.24 7.15 3.10
C TRP A 32 -11.40 5.69 3.56
N HIS A 33 -12.58 5.33 4.07
CA HIS A 33 -12.89 3.94 4.44
C HIS A 33 -13.09 3.08 3.20
N TRP A 34 -13.90 3.56 2.26
CA TRP A 34 -14.23 2.83 1.05
C TRP A 34 -13.04 2.62 0.13
N GLY A 35 -12.21 3.65 -0.07
CA GLY A 35 -11.00 3.56 -0.87
C GLY A 35 -10.01 2.56 -0.30
N LEU A 36 -9.78 2.60 1.02
CA LEU A 36 -8.90 1.65 1.68
C LEU A 36 -9.48 0.22 1.67
N ALA A 37 -10.79 0.06 1.89
CA ALA A 37 -11.46 -1.23 1.84
C ALA A 37 -11.34 -1.88 0.44
N LEU A 38 -11.57 -1.10 -0.62
CA LEU A 38 -11.48 -1.57 -1.99
C LEU A 38 -10.04 -1.97 -2.34
N PHE A 39 -9.06 -1.15 -1.93
CA PHE A 39 -7.66 -1.47 -2.13
C PHE A 39 -7.25 -2.77 -1.42
N ILE A 40 -7.61 -2.93 -0.14
CA ILE A 40 -7.31 -4.15 0.62
C ILE A 40 -8.02 -5.36 0.01
N ALA A 41 -9.28 -5.21 -0.39
CA ALA A 41 -10.03 -6.29 -1.05
C ALA A 41 -9.32 -6.74 -2.33
N MET A 42 -8.90 -5.79 -3.17
CA MET A 42 -8.18 -6.08 -4.41
C MET A 42 -6.87 -6.83 -4.14
N VAL A 43 -6.04 -6.36 -3.21
CA VAL A 43 -4.77 -7.02 -2.87
C VAL A 43 -5.00 -8.42 -2.29
N SER A 44 -6.05 -8.57 -1.48
CA SER A 44 -6.42 -9.86 -0.88
C SER A 44 -6.85 -10.87 -1.94
N VAL A 45 -7.68 -10.45 -2.91
CA VAL A 45 -8.10 -11.30 -4.03
C VAL A 45 -6.91 -11.69 -4.90
N LEU A 46 -5.99 -10.76 -5.18
CA LEU A 46 -4.75 -11.07 -5.90
C LEU A 46 -3.88 -12.09 -5.14
N SER A 47 -3.82 -11.98 -3.81
CA SER A 47 -3.14 -12.97 -2.97
C SER A 47 -3.81 -14.35 -3.06
N GLY A 48 -5.16 -14.40 -3.07
CA GLY A 48 -5.91 -15.63 -3.31
C GLY A 48 -5.65 -16.24 -4.69
N PHE A 49 -5.61 -15.43 -5.75
CA PHE A 49 -5.23 -15.89 -7.08
C PHE A 49 -3.81 -16.43 -7.11
N ASN A 50 -2.87 -15.77 -6.42
CA ASN A 50 -1.51 -16.27 -6.29
C ASN A 50 -1.48 -17.65 -5.60
N ALA A 51 -2.22 -17.84 -4.51
CA ALA A 51 -2.33 -19.14 -3.84
C ALA A 51 -2.88 -20.23 -4.78
N LEU A 52 -3.93 -19.90 -5.54
CA LEU A 52 -4.53 -20.84 -6.50
C LEU A 52 -3.57 -21.18 -7.65
N ALA A 53 -2.88 -20.18 -8.21
CA ALA A 53 -1.91 -20.39 -9.28
C ALA A 53 -0.74 -21.26 -8.81
N THR A 54 -0.15 -20.94 -7.65
CA THR A 54 0.91 -21.74 -7.04
C THR A 54 0.44 -23.16 -6.73
N GLY A 55 -0.77 -23.33 -6.18
CA GLY A 55 -1.35 -24.64 -5.91
C GLY A 55 -1.62 -25.45 -7.17
N TYR A 56 -2.07 -24.81 -8.26
CA TYR A 56 -2.23 -25.46 -9.56
C TYR A 56 -0.89 -25.93 -10.12
N ILE A 57 0.13 -25.07 -10.11
CA ILE A 57 1.49 -25.40 -10.56
C ILE A 57 2.02 -26.60 -9.78
N TYR A 58 1.95 -26.54 -8.46
CA TYR A 58 2.40 -27.62 -7.57
C TYR A 58 1.70 -28.95 -7.87
N LYS A 59 0.37 -28.95 -8.05
CA LYS A 59 -0.40 -30.18 -8.33
C LYS A 59 -0.25 -30.70 -9.76
N SER A 60 0.00 -29.80 -10.72
CA SER A 60 0.08 -30.15 -12.14
C SER A 60 1.37 -30.91 -12.51
N ASN A 61 2.26 -31.16 -11.54
CA ASN A 61 3.59 -31.74 -11.77
C ASN A 61 4.38 -30.97 -12.85
N ILE A 62 4.07 -29.69 -13.07
CA ILE A 62 4.83 -28.80 -13.96
C ILE A 62 6.30 -28.72 -13.50
N LEU A 63 6.53 -28.83 -12.19
CA LEU A 63 7.87 -28.89 -11.61
C LEU A 63 8.60 -30.21 -11.91
N ASP A 64 7.86 -31.28 -12.24
CA ASP A 64 8.41 -32.58 -12.61
C ASP A 64 8.54 -32.72 -14.15
N MET A 65 8.44 -31.62 -14.92
CA MET A 65 8.60 -31.68 -16.37
C MET A 65 10.03 -32.07 -16.73
N ASP A 66 10.15 -33.22 -17.40
CA ASP A 66 11.37 -33.62 -18.09
C ASP A 66 11.59 -32.67 -19.28
N PHE A 67 12.36 -31.60 -19.05
CA PHE A 67 12.94 -30.78 -20.10
C PHE A 67 13.87 -31.67 -20.92
N GLY A 68 13.33 -32.43 -21.87
CA GLY A 68 13.95 -33.57 -22.54
C GLY A 68 15.46 -33.42 -22.69
N GLN A 69 16.19 -34.15 -21.84
CA GLN A 69 17.64 -34.16 -21.88
C GLN A 69 18.06 -34.84 -23.18
N LEU A 70 18.91 -34.19 -23.98
CA LEU A 70 19.40 -34.83 -25.18
C LEU A 70 20.36 -35.95 -24.76
N ASP A 71 20.13 -37.17 -25.22
CA ASP A 71 21.07 -38.28 -25.00
C ASP A 71 22.36 -38.00 -25.79
N LEU A 72 23.30 -37.38 -25.10
CA LEU A 72 24.65 -37.17 -25.59
C LEU A 72 25.36 -38.51 -25.47
N GLY A 73 25.55 -39.19 -26.60
CA GLY A 73 26.47 -40.32 -26.67
C GLY A 73 27.87 -39.95 -26.16
N PRO A 74 28.79 -40.92 -26.06
CA PRO A 74 30.13 -40.66 -25.53
C PRO A 74 30.84 -39.52 -26.29
N PHE A 75 31.67 -38.76 -25.59
CA PHE A 75 32.44 -37.66 -26.18
C PHE A 75 33.18 -38.13 -27.43
N PRO A 76 33.05 -37.45 -28.58
CA PRO A 76 33.67 -37.88 -29.82
C PRO A 76 35.18 -37.56 -29.81
N GLU A 77 35.99 -38.43 -29.21
CA GLU A 77 37.47 -38.28 -29.12
C GLU A 77 38.15 -38.15 -30.49
N ASN A 78 37.63 -38.86 -31.50
CA ASN A 78 38.11 -38.82 -32.89
C ASN A 78 37.21 -37.97 -33.82
N GLY A 79 36.31 -37.17 -33.26
CA GLY A 79 35.41 -36.30 -34.03
C GLY A 79 36.13 -35.10 -34.65
N SER A 80 35.47 -34.46 -35.61
CA SER A 80 35.89 -33.14 -36.10
C SER A 80 35.80 -32.09 -34.97
N SER A 81 36.57 -31.00 -35.08
CA SER A 81 36.52 -29.92 -34.10
C SER A 81 35.12 -29.31 -33.94
N SER A 82 34.30 -29.32 -35.00
CA SER A 82 32.91 -28.86 -34.91
C SER A 82 32.01 -29.84 -34.16
N GLU A 83 32.21 -31.15 -34.31
CA GLU A 83 31.42 -32.16 -33.59
C GLU A 83 31.74 -32.15 -32.08
N GLN A 84 33.01 -31.99 -31.72
CA GLN A 84 33.42 -31.85 -30.32
C GLN A 84 32.85 -30.57 -29.68
N GLN A 85 32.85 -29.46 -30.43
CA GLN A 85 32.26 -28.21 -29.97
C GLN A 85 30.74 -28.35 -29.78
N GLN A 86 30.03 -28.93 -30.75
CA GLN A 86 28.58 -29.13 -30.65
C GLN A 86 28.21 -30.05 -29.48
N TRP A 87 29.02 -31.08 -29.22
CA TRP A 87 28.85 -31.94 -28.05
C TRP A 87 29.01 -31.15 -26.75
N ASN A 88 30.07 -30.33 -26.64
CA ASN A 88 30.31 -29.50 -25.45
C ASN A 88 29.16 -28.51 -25.21
N GLU A 89 28.72 -27.79 -26.24
CA GLU A 89 27.60 -26.84 -26.13
C GLU A 89 26.29 -27.53 -25.70
N THR A 90 26.02 -28.72 -26.23
CA THR A 90 24.83 -29.49 -25.85
C THR A 90 24.96 -30.05 -24.43
N ASN A 91 26.18 -30.46 -24.02
CA ASN A 91 26.45 -30.94 -22.67
C ASN A 91 26.30 -29.83 -21.63
N GLU A 92 26.78 -28.62 -21.92
CA GLU A 92 26.56 -27.43 -21.08
C GLU A 92 25.06 -27.13 -20.94
N GLY A 93 24.30 -27.22 -22.03
CA GLY A 93 22.84 -27.07 -22.02
C GLY A 93 22.15 -28.12 -21.13
N ASN A 94 22.54 -29.39 -21.25
CA ASN A 94 22.01 -30.47 -20.42
C ASN A 94 22.39 -30.30 -18.94
N GLN A 95 23.60 -29.82 -18.65
CA GLN A 95 24.03 -29.53 -17.28
C GLN A 95 23.19 -28.40 -16.67
N ALA A 96 22.94 -27.32 -17.41
CA ALA A 96 22.07 -26.23 -16.95
C ALA A 96 20.63 -26.69 -16.67
N LEU A 97 20.11 -27.61 -17.49
CA LEU A 97 18.79 -28.23 -17.26
C LEU A 97 18.79 -29.11 -15.99
N ASN A 98 19.85 -29.89 -15.78
CA ASN A 98 19.99 -30.73 -14.59
C ASN A 98 20.10 -29.89 -13.30
N ASP A 99 20.89 -28.82 -13.34
CA ASP A 99 21.03 -27.88 -12.24
C ASP A 99 19.68 -27.21 -11.91
N THR A 100 18.93 -26.79 -12.94
CA THR A 100 17.60 -26.21 -12.78
C THR A 100 16.61 -27.20 -12.15
N ARG A 101 16.68 -28.48 -12.52
CA ARG A 101 15.86 -29.54 -11.88
C ARG A 101 16.22 -29.73 -10.42
N GLY A 102 17.52 -29.77 -10.10
CA GLY A 102 17.99 -29.84 -8.70
C GLY A 102 17.42 -28.70 -7.87
N LEU A 103 17.45 -27.47 -8.38
CA LEU A 103 16.82 -26.32 -7.71
C LEU A 103 15.31 -26.48 -7.52
N MET A 104 14.58 -27.00 -8.52
CA MET A 104 13.14 -27.22 -8.42
C MET A 104 12.81 -28.31 -7.39
N ASP A 105 13.60 -29.37 -7.32
CA ASP A 105 13.48 -30.43 -6.33
C ASP A 105 13.78 -29.92 -4.92
N ASP A 106 14.84 -29.13 -4.74
CA ASP A 106 15.19 -28.50 -3.45
C ASP A 106 14.06 -27.54 -2.98
N LEU A 107 13.48 -26.77 -3.90
CA LEU A 107 12.33 -25.92 -3.61
C LEU A 107 11.11 -26.75 -3.18
N LYS A 108 10.88 -27.90 -3.80
CA LYS A 108 9.78 -28.81 -3.44
C LYS A 108 10.01 -29.46 -2.08
N GLU A 109 11.21 -29.95 -1.81
CA GLU A 109 11.58 -30.61 -0.55
C GLU A 109 11.59 -29.64 0.64
N SER A 110 11.97 -28.38 0.41
CA SER A 110 11.97 -27.34 1.46
C SER A 110 10.58 -26.99 2.02
N GLY A 111 9.51 -27.38 1.34
CA GLY A 111 8.13 -27.03 1.71
C GLY A 111 7.79 -25.53 1.53
N ILE A 112 8.65 -24.75 0.86
CA ILE A 112 8.43 -23.30 0.68
C ILE A 112 7.15 -23.00 -0.10
N ILE A 113 6.81 -23.85 -1.09
CA ILE A 113 5.62 -23.73 -1.92
C ILE A 113 4.36 -23.92 -1.07
N GLU A 114 4.34 -24.91 -0.18
CA GLU A 114 3.22 -25.16 0.73
C GLU A 114 3.02 -23.99 1.70
N MET A 115 4.11 -23.48 2.28
CA MET A 115 4.08 -22.30 3.14
C MET A 115 3.57 -21.06 2.40
N GLN A 116 3.98 -20.87 1.15
CA GLN A 116 3.50 -19.76 0.32
C GLN A 116 2.00 -19.85 0.09
N ILE A 117 1.47 -21.04 -0.22
CA ILE A 117 0.03 -21.28 -0.39
C ILE A 117 -0.72 -20.99 0.91
N ILE A 118 -0.22 -21.48 2.05
CA ILE A 118 -0.83 -21.28 3.37
C ILE A 118 -0.87 -19.79 3.72
N PHE A 119 0.26 -19.10 3.62
CA PHE A 119 0.33 -17.67 3.95
C PHE A 119 -0.50 -16.80 3.02
N ALA A 120 -0.51 -17.09 1.72
CA ALA A 120 -1.34 -16.38 0.77
C ALA A 120 -2.84 -16.64 1.00
N THR A 121 -3.22 -17.88 1.38
CA THR A 121 -4.62 -18.22 1.68
C THR A 121 -5.11 -17.53 2.95
N ILE A 122 -4.33 -17.59 4.03
CA ILE A 122 -4.66 -16.90 5.29
C ILE A 122 -4.68 -15.38 5.07
N GLY A 123 -3.69 -14.85 4.36
CA GLY A 123 -3.60 -13.44 4.00
C GLY A 123 -4.83 -12.96 3.23
N CYS A 124 -5.30 -13.74 2.25
CA CYS A 124 -6.51 -13.48 1.49
C CYS A 124 -7.76 -13.44 2.38
N LEU A 125 -7.99 -14.50 3.17
CA LEU A 125 -9.18 -14.60 4.04
C LEU A 125 -9.23 -13.48 5.09
N CYS A 126 -8.11 -13.25 5.79
CA CYS A 126 -8.01 -12.17 6.75
C CYS A 126 -8.15 -10.79 6.10
N GLY A 127 -7.57 -10.59 4.92
CA GLY A 127 -7.64 -9.33 4.21
C GLY A 127 -9.06 -9.00 3.72
N LEU A 128 -9.81 -9.99 3.24
CA LEU A 128 -11.24 -9.82 2.90
C LEU A 128 -12.09 -9.48 4.12
N LEU A 129 -11.84 -10.12 5.27
CA LEU A 129 -12.52 -9.76 6.53
C LEU A 129 -12.22 -8.33 6.94
N VAL A 130 -10.96 -7.90 6.87
CA VAL A 130 -10.54 -6.52 7.15
C VAL A 130 -11.21 -5.53 6.20
N ALA A 131 -11.27 -5.83 4.90
CA ALA A 131 -11.97 -5.00 3.93
C ALA A 131 -13.46 -4.85 4.27
N GLY A 132 -14.12 -5.94 4.67
CA GLY A 132 -15.50 -5.91 5.15
C GLY A 132 -15.70 -5.04 6.39
N LEU A 133 -14.78 -5.15 7.37
CA LEU A 133 -14.81 -4.31 8.58
C LEU A 133 -14.61 -2.83 8.28
N LEU A 134 -13.75 -2.49 7.31
CA LEU A 134 -13.54 -1.12 6.83
C LEU A 134 -14.77 -0.58 6.08
N ALA A 135 -15.36 -1.38 5.19
CA ALA A 135 -16.58 -1.01 4.47
C ALA A 135 -17.77 -0.76 5.42
N ALA A 136 -17.89 -1.59 6.47
CA ALA A 136 -18.90 -1.44 7.53
C ALA A 136 -18.59 -0.30 8.52
N LYS A 137 -17.44 0.40 8.38
CA LYS A 137 -17.00 1.50 9.26
C LYS A 137 -16.95 1.10 10.74
N MET A 138 -16.53 -0.13 11.03
CA MET A 138 -16.39 -0.61 12.41
C MET A 138 -15.28 0.13 13.16
N LYS A 139 -15.47 0.37 14.46
CA LYS A 139 -14.56 1.17 15.31
C LYS A 139 -13.09 0.74 15.27
N TYR A 140 -12.83 -0.56 15.11
CA TYR A 140 -11.47 -1.15 15.14
C TYR A 140 -10.94 -1.56 13.75
N SER A 141 -11.61 -1.14 12.68
CA SER A 141 -11.27 -1.53 11.29
C SER A 141 -9.83 -1.18 10.87
N PHE A 142 -9.36 0.04 11.16
CA PHE A 142 -7.96 0.43 10.87
C PHE A 142 -6.92 -0.32 11.70
N HIS A 143 -7.25 -0.71 12.94
CA HIS A 143 -6.33 -1.51 13.76
C HIS A 143 -6.21 -2.92 13.18
N ALA A 144 -7.33 -3.51 12.75
CA ALA A 144 -7.32 -4.80 12.07
C ALA A 144 -6.53 -4.74 10.74
N ALA A 145 -6.64 -3.63 9.99
CA ALA A 145 -5.81 -3.41 8.80
C ALA A 145 -4.32 -3.32 9.13
N GLY A 146 -3.93 -2.60 10.20
CA GLY A 146 -2.54 -2.57 10.65
C GLY A 146 -2.00 -3.95 11.06
N ILE A 147 -2.79 -4.75 11.78
CA ILE A 147 -2.43 -6.13 12.14
C ILE A 147 -2.24 -6.99 10.89
N TRP A 148 -3.13 -6.85 9.90
CA TRP A 148 -3.02 -7.58 8.64
C TRP A 148 -1.77 -7.22 7.84
N VAL A 149 -1.36 -5.95 7.83
CA VAL A 149 -0.07 -5.53 7.24
C VAL A 149 1.10 -6.13 8.00
N GLY A 150 1.06 -6.14 9.33
CA GLY A 150 2.08 -6.79 10.15
C GLY A 150 2.24 -8.27 9.82
N TYR A 151 1.11 -8.99 9.72
CA TYR A 151 1.10 -10.39 9.26
C TYR A 151 1.69 -10.55 7.86
N SER A 152 1.30 -9.71 6.90
CA SER A 152 1.80 -9.74 5.52
C SER A 152 3.30 -9.49 5.45
N THR A 153 3.82 -8.61 6.31
CA THR A 153 5.25 -8.30 6.41
C THR A 153 6.02 -9.52 6.95
N ILE A 154 5.56 -10.10 8.06
CA ILE A 154 6.25 -11.23 8.71
C ILE A 154 6.27 -12.44 7.77
N SER A 155 5.12 -12.78 7.18
CA SER A 155 5.02 -13.90 6.25
C SER A 155 5.92 -13.71 5.02
N ALA A 156 5.96 -12.50 4.44
CA ALA A 156 6.86 -12.19 3.33
C ALA A 156 8.34 -12.25 3.71
N ILE A 157 8.73 -11.79 4.91
CA ILE A 157 10.12 -11.92 5.40
C ILE A 157 10.50 -13.39 5.54
N VAL A 158 9.64 -14.21 6.16
CA VAL A 158 9.90 -15.66 6.33
C VAL A 158 10.11 -16.33 4.97
N LEU A 159 9.20 -16.10 4.01
CA LEU A 159 9.33 -16.66 2.65
C LEU A 159 10.59 -16.16 1.94
N THR A 160 10.95 -14.89 2.12
CA THR A 160 12.16 -14.31 1.52
C THR A 160 13.42 -14.97 2.08
N VAL A 161 13.50 -15.17 3.40
CA VAL A 161 14.65 -15.83 4.04
C VAL A 161 14.79 -17.28 3.55
N MET A 162 13.69 -18.04 3.52
CA MET A 162 13.70 -19.42 3.02
C MET A 162 14.06 -19.50 1.53
N SER A 163 13.54 -18.59 0.71
CA SER A 163 13.87 -18.57 -0.72
C SER A 163 15.33 -18.22 -0.96
N ASN A 164 15.88 -17.27 -0.19
CA ASN A 164 17.29 -16.90 -0.33
C ASN A 164 18.23 -18.02 0.13
N SER A 165 17.91 -18.81 1.15
CA SER A 165 18.78 -19.91 1.58
C SER A 165 18.95 -20.95 0.47
N ILE A 166 17.84 -21.39 -0.14
CA ILE A 166 17.83 -22.39 -1.23
C ILE A 166 18.55 -21.83 -2.46
N MET A 167 18.19 -20.60 -2.84
CA MET A 167 18.79 -19.94 -3.99
C MET A 167 20.30 -19.72 -3.80
N SER A 168 20.73 -19.44 -2.58
CA SER A 168 22.14 -19.24 -2.29
C SER A 168 22.98 -20.51 -2.34
N GLU A 169 22.42 -21.65 -1.95
CA GLU A 169 23.06 -22.96 -2.06
C GLU A 169 23.26 -23.32 -3.53
N PHE A 170 22.22 -23.09 -4.35
CA PHE A 170 22.29 -23.24 -5.80
C PHE A 170 23.34 -22.34 -6.44
N TYR A 171 23.42 -21.06 -6.06
CA TYR A 171 24.45 -20.18 -6.63
C TYR A 171 25.86 -20.53 -6.15
N GLN A 172 26.03 -21.03 -4.93
CA GLN A 172 27.34 -21.47 -4.43
C GLN A 172 27.85 -22.74 -5.11
N SER A 173 26.98 -23.57 -5.68
CA SER A 173 27.40 -24.72 -6.48
C SER A 173 27.95 -24.31 -7.85
N GLN A 174 27.72 -23.07 -8.28
CA GLN A 174 28.21 -22.53 -9.55
C GLN A 174 29.61 -21.91 -9.36
N GLU A 175 30.58 -22.34 -10.17
CA GLU A 175 32.02 -22.02 -10.02
C GLU A 175 32.35 -20.51 -10.07
N TYR A 176 31.48 -19.69 -10.67
CA TYR A 176 31.71 -18.25 -10.87
C TYR A 176 31.00 -17.34 -9.85
N TYR A 177 30.25 -17.86 -8.88
CA TYR A 177 29.43 -17.01 -8.02
C TYR A 177 30.22 -16.44 -6.81
N PRO A 178 30.38 -15.10 -6.71
CA PRO A 178 31.14 -14.52 -5.62
C PRO A 178 30.34 -14.56 -4.31
N ALA A 179 31.00 -15.01 -3.22
CA ALA A 179 30.36 -15.31 -1.94
C ALA A 179 29.58 -14.13 -1.28
N ASN A 180 29.91 -12.89 -1.64
CA ASN A 180 29.25 -11.68 -1.13
C ASN A 180 27.87 -11.41 -1.74
N MET A 181 27.54 -12.01 -2.89
CA MET A 181 26.26 -11.76 -3.56
C MET A 181 25.05 -12.38 -2.84
N ASN A 182 25.26 -13.46 -2.07
CA ASN A 182 24.23 -14.07 -1.22
C ASN A 182 23.67 -13.06 -0.19
N ILE A 183 24.56 -12.41 0.57
CA ILE A 183 24.17 -11.45 1.61
C ILE A 183 23.49 -10.22 0.98
N ILE A 184 24.00 -9.75 -0.16
CA ILE A 184 23.42 -8.60 -0.88
C ILE A 184 22.00 -8.94 -1.36
N GLY A 185 21.79 -10.12 -1.96
CA GLY A 185 20.48 -10.58 -2.41
C GLY A 185 19.47 -10.69 -1.26
N MET A 186 19.87 -11.28 -0.14
CA MET A 186 19.03 -11.40 1.04
C MET A 186 18.65 -10.04 1.63
N ILE A 187 19.60 -9.12 1.77
CA ILE A 187 19.34 -7.77 2.29
C ILE A 187 18.43 -7.01 1.33
N ALA A 188 18.66 -7.09 0.03
CA ALA A 188 17.82 -6.45 -0.97
C ALA A 188 16.38 -6.99 -0.93
N GLY A 189 16.21 -8.30 -0.82
CA GLY A 189 14.90 -8.95 -0.69
C GLY A 189 14.14 -8.50 0.56
N ILE A 190 14.78 -8.57 1.73
CA ILE A 190 14.16 -8.12 2.99
C ILE A 190 13.87 -6.61 2.94
N GLY A 191 14.80 -5.81 2.42
CA GLY A 191 14.66 -4.36 2.27
C GLY A 191 13.45 -3.99 1.41
N GLN A 192 13.26 -4.67 0.28
CA GLN A 192 12.10 -4.49 -0.59
C GLN A 192 10.78 -4.82 0.12
N VAL A 193 10.73 -5.94 0.88
CA VAL A 193 9.55 -6.33 1.66
C VAL A 193 9.21 -5.29 2.72
N ILE A 194 10.20 -4.84 3.49
CA ILE A 194 10.00 -3.83 4.54
C ILE A 194 9.52 -2.52 3.92
N PHE A 195 10.16 -2.04 2.85
CA PHE A 195 9.78 -0.80 2.19
C PHE A 195 8.34 -0.83 1.67
N CYS A 196 7.94 -1.91 0.99
CA CYS A 196 6.60 -2.06 0.45
C CYS A 196 5.52 -2.06 1.55
N ASN A 197 5.75 -2.82 2.63
CA ASN A 197 4.81 -2.89 3.74
C ASN A 197 4.78 -1.60 4.57
N LEU A 198 5.89 -0.86 4.69
CA LEU A 198 5.92 0.45 5.33
C LEU A 198 5.12 1.50 4.55
N MET A 199 5.25 1.53 3.23
CA MET A 199 4.42 2.40 2.37
C MET A 199 2.93 2.11 2.56
N PHE A 200 2.60 0.83 2.72
CA PHE A 200 1.23 0.42 2.91
C PHE A 200 0.70 0.75 4.32
N ALA A 201 1.51 0.55 5.37
CA ALA A 201 1.21 1.01 6.71
C ALA A 201 1.04 2.55 6.79
N ALA A 202 1.88 3.31 6.08
CA ALA A 202 1.78 4.76 5.98
C ALA A 202 0.46 5.20 5.32
N THR A 203 0.01 4.48 4.29
CA THR A 203 -1.29 4.72 3.65
C THR A 203 -2.45 4.50 4.63
N ILE A 204 -2.43 3.40 5.39
CA ILE A 204 -3.44 3.12 6.43
C ILE A 204 -3.42 4.22 7.49
N PHE A 205 -2.24 4.62 7.96
CA PHE A 205 -2.07 5.68 8.95
C PHE A 205 -2.62 7.02 8.44
N PHE A 206 -2.35 7.36 7.18
CA PHE A 206 -2.89 8.55 6.54
C PHE A 206 -4.43 8.52 6.46
N CYS A 207 -5.02 7.41 6.01
CA CYS A 207 -6.48 7.26 5.97
C CYS A 207 -7.11 7.33 7.38
N TRP A 208 -6.43 6.78 8.38
CA TRP A 208 -6.85 6.83 9.78
C TRP A 208 -6.85 8.28 10.32
N MET A 209 -5.77 9.04 10.10
CA MET A 209 -5.69 10.44 10.52
C MET A 209 -6.79 11.28 9.87
N ASN A 210 -6.98 11.14 8.55
CA ASN A 210 -7.99 11.90 7.81
C ASN A 210 -9.42 11.56 8.23
N THR A 211 -9.67 10.31 8.65
CA THR A 211 -10.96 9.97 9.24
C THR A 211 -11.11 10.58 10.63
N ARG A 212 -10.10 10.48 11.49
CA ARG A 212 -10.24 10.84 12.89
C ARG A 212 -10.24 12.35 13.11
N GLN A 213 -9.49 13.08 12.29
CA GLN A 213 -9.28 14.51 12.46
C GLN A 213 -10.28 15.37 11.67
N GLY A 214 -11.18 14.78 10.88
CA GLY A 214 -12.21 15.49 10.10
C GLY A 214 -11.68 16.81 9.59
N LEU A 215 -10.75 16.75 8.62
CA LEU A 215 -9.94 17.87 8.12
C LEU A 215 -10.63 19.21 8.37
N LYS A 216 -10.16 19.94 9.40
CA LYS A 216 -10.77 21.20 9.87
C LYS A 216 -11.02 22.19 8.74
N GLN A 217 -10.27 22.08 7.64
CA GLN A 217 -10.58 22.64 6.34
C GLN A 217 -9.97 21.68 5.30
N VAL A 218 -10.79 20.92 4.57
CA VAL A 218 -10.37 20.51 3.23
C VAL A 218 -10.30 21.82 2.46
N PRO A 219 -9.15 22.24 1.90
CA PRO A 219 -9.12 23.43 1.08
C PRO A 219 -10.18 23.23 -0.01
N GLU A 220 -11.15 24.15 -0.05
CA GLU A 220 -12.16 24.17 -1.08
C GLU A 220 -11.44 24.05 -2.42
N SER A 221 -11.83 23.07 -3.23
CA SER A 221 -11.33 22.93 -4.59
C SER A 221 -11.38 24.30 -5.26
N GLY A 222 -10.25 24.82 -5.75
CA GLY A 222 -10.16 26.12 -6.43
C GLY A 222 -10.98 26.23 -7.73
N PHE A 223 -11.78 25.19 -8.04
CA PHE A 223 -12.72 25.15 -9.15
C PHE A 223 -14.17 25.43 -8.73
N HIS A 224 -14.46 25.59 -7.42
CA HIS A 224 -15.76 26.02 -6.94
C HIS A 224 -15.66 27.47 -6.41
N ASN A 225 -16.03 28.43 -7.24
CA ASN A 225 -16.27 29.81 -6.79
C ASN A 225 -17.60 29.83 -6.03
N ASN A 226 -17.56 29.70 -4.70
CA ASN A 226 -18.71 30.07 -3.89
C ASN A 226 -18.76 31.59 -3.72
N PRO A 227 -19.92 32.25 -3.92
CA PRO A 227 -20.08 33.65 -3.59
C PRO A 227 -19.91 33.82 -2.08
N ILE A 228 -19.00 34.71 -1.68
CA ILE A 228 -18.74 35.03 -0.28
C ILE A 228 -19.95 35.78 0.28
N ASP A 229 -20.75 35.13 1.14
CA ASP A 229 -21.76 35.80 1.95
C ASP A 229 -21.06 36.56 3.10
N PHE A 230 -20.99 37.88 2.99
CA PHE A 230 -20.53 38.75 4.06
C PHE A 230 -21.68 39.04 5.03
N VAL A 231 -21.56 38.56 6.27
CA VAL A 231 -22.45 38.99 7.38
C VAL A 231 -21.82 40.21 8.03
N ILE A 232 -22.34 41.40 7.69
CA ILE A 232 -22.01 42.65 8.40
C ILE A 232 -22.91 42.71 9.64
N VAL A 233 -22.34 42.51 10.83
CA VAL A 233 -23.02 42.80 12.09
C VAL A 233 -22.76 44.27 12.42
N THR A 234 -23.72 45.14 12.18
CA THR A 234 -23.71 46.52 12.69
C THR A 234 -24.03 46.51 14.18
N PRO A 235 -23.31 47.29 15.01
CA PRO A 235 -23.35 47.14 16.47
C PRO A 235 -24.48 47.92 17.16
N ASP A 236 -25.62 48.18 16.50
CA ASP A 236 -26.69 48.99 17.09
C ASP A 236 -28.08 48.50 16.68
N ILE A 237 -28.56 47.39 17.23
CA ILE A 237 -30.01 47.14 17.38
C ILE A 237 -30.25 46.37 18.69
N GLU A 238 -30.99 47.00 19.61
CA GLU A 238 -31.51 46.40 20.83
C GLU A 238 -32.35 45.16 20.55
N ALA A 239 -32.37 44.25 21.53
CA ALA A 239 -33.05 42.97 21.51
C ALA A 239 -34.50 43.03 20.96
N SER A 240 -34.67 42.67 19.69
CA SER A 240 -35.90 42.02 19.21
C SER A 240 -35.60 41.21 17.93
N THR A 241 -35.96 39.94 18.03
CA THR A 241 -36.38 38.98 17.00
C THR A 241 -36.25 39.41 15.52
N GLU A 242 -35.28 38.83 14.82
CA GLU A 242 -35.34 38.26 13.45
C GLU A 242 -33.96 38.39 12.78
N ALA A 243 -33.24 37.26 12.71
CA ALA A 243 -32.09 37.13 11.83
C ALA A 243 -32.62 37.11 10.39
N ILE A 244 -32.58 38.26 9.70
CA ILE A 244 -32.89 38.33 8.28
C ILE A 244 -31.73 37.66 7.52
N LEU A 245 -31.94 36.39 7.15
CA LEU A 245 -31.11 35.68 6.19
C LEU A 245 -31.36 36.31 4.81
N ILE A 246 -30.52 37.27 4.41
CA ILE A 246 -30.54 37.77 3.03
C ILE A 246 -29.85 36.71 2.19
N THR A 247 -30.64 35.78 1.66
CA THR A 247 -30.19 34.84 0.63
C THR A 247 -30.16 35.55 -0.74
N PRO A 248 -29.22 35.21 -1.64
CA PRO A 248 -29.13 35.77 -3.00
C PRO A 248 -30.43 35.60 -3.82
N GLU A 249 -31.27 34.62 -3.49
CA GLU A 249 -32.57 34.42 -4.14
C GLU A 249 -33.59 35.54 -3.86
N ALA A 250 -33.46 36.25 -2.74
CA ALA A 250 -34.37 37.35 -2.39
C ALA A 250 -34.14 38.59 -3.28
N GLN A 251 -32.87 38.88 -3.61
CA GLN A 251 -32.54 40.00 -4.52
C GLN A 251 -32.92 39.72 -5.97
N ALA A 252 -32.90 38.46 -6.41
CA ALA A 252 -33.31 38.08 -7.76
C ALA A 252 -34.82 38.28 -8.00
N LYS A 253 -35.67 38.09 -6.98
CA LYS A 253 -37.11 38.31 -7.09
C LYS A 253 -37.52 39.78 -7.05
N GLU A 254 -36.71 40.66 -6.47
CA GLU A 254 -37.01 42.09 -6.39
C GLU A 254 -36.62 42.85 -7.66
N GLN A 255 -35.60 42.39 -8.39
CA GLN A 255 -35.21 42.92 -9.70
C GLN A 255 -36.19 42.54 -10.84
N LEU A 256 -37.02 41.51 -10.63
CA LEU A 256 -38.06 41.07 -11.57
C LEU A 256 -39.40 41.80 -11.41
N LYS A 257 -39.48 42.79 -10.50
CA LYS A 257 -40.69 43.58 -10.22
C LYS A 257 -40.61 45.06 -10.63
N LYS A 258 -39.59 45.44 -11.41
CA LYS A 258 -39.52 46.75 -12.08
C LYS A 258 -39.77 46.62 -13.57
#